data_AF-A0A413EFY3-F1
#
_entry.id   AF-A0A413EFY3-F1
#
_cell.length_a   1.000
_cell.length_b   1.000
_cell.length_c   1.000
_cell.angle_alpha   90.00
_cell.angle_beta   90.00
_cell.angle_gamma   90.00
#
_symmetry.space_group_name_H-M   'P 1'
#
loop_
_entity.id
_entity.type
_entity.pdbx_description
1 polymer ?
#
loop_
_entity_poly.entity_id
_entity_poly.type
_entity_poly.pdbx_seq_one_letter_code
_entity_poly.pdbx_strand_id
1 'polypeptide(L)'
;MKKSVIIGGNTYNLTSPTIKGITLAGKCLGDIPNKNDIYEILNEKDKDTLCDTLSYFIAGDLSLAKRLSKGDKKEVVEAIKIIIVDFIQPILLRASLMAKNVSLMAAKPKL
;
A
#
# COMPACT_ATOMS: atom_id res chain seq x y z
N MET A 1 -2.44 -14.66 -4.33
CA MET A 1 -3.87 -14.54 -3.97
C MET A 1 -4.45 -13.40 -4.80
N LYS A 2 -5.50 -13.63 -5.60
CA LYS A 2 -6.19 -12.55 -6.32
C LYS A 2 -7.31 -12.06 -5.41
N LYS A 3 -7.22 -10.82 -4.94
CA LYS A 3 -8.30 -10.15 -4.20
C LYS A 3 -8.94 -9.13 -5.13
N SER A 4 -10.22 -8.87 -5.00
CA SER A 4 -10.90 -7.81 -5.75
C SER A 4 -11.75 -6.97 -4.81
N VAL A 5 -11.94 -5.72 -5.19
CA VAL A 5 -12.76 -4.74 -4.46
C VAL A 5 -13.68 -4.03 -5.43
N ILE A 6 -14.82 -3.57 -4.94
CA ILE A 6 -15.78 -2.78 -5.70
C ILE A 6 -15.67 -1.34 -5.20
N ILE A 7 -15.45 -0.40 -6.13
CA ILE A 7 -15.34 1.03 -5.82
C ILE A 7 -16.19 1.79 -6.85
N GLY A 8 -17.21 2.51 -6.38
CA GLY A 8 -18.14 3.24 -7.24
C GLY A 8 -18.80 2.35 -8.31
N GLY A 9 -19.18 1.13 -7.93
CA GLY A 9 -19.81 0.14 -8.82
C GLY A 9 -18.87 -0.54 -9.82
N ASN A 10 -17.55 -0.26 -9.78
CA ASN A 10 -16.56 -0.89 -10.65
C ASN A 10 -15.69 -1.88 -9.86
N THR A 11 -15.45 -3.05 -10.43
CA THR A 11 -14.57 -4.06 -9.83
C THR A 11 -13.11 -3.82 -10.21
N TYR A 12 -12.24 -3.78 -9.20
CA TYR A 12 -10.79 -3.67 -9.36
C TYR A 12 -10.10 -4.90 -8.81
N ASN A 13 -9.18 -5.47 -9.60
CA ASN A 13 -8.36 -6.59 -9.17
C ASN A 13 -7.14 -6.07 -8.42
N LEU A 14 -7.03 -6.47 -7.15
CA LEU A 14 -5.89 -6.17 -6.30
C LEU A 14 -4.82 -7.26 -6.48
N THR A 15 -3.64 -6.82 -6.85
CA THR A 15 -2.45 -7.65 -6.99
C THR A 15 -1.30 -7.01 -6.21
N SER A 16 -0.19 -7.74 -6.06
CA SER A 16 0.97 -7.19 -5.37
C SER A 16 1.50 -5.98 -6.16
N PRO A 17 1.57 -4.78 -5.54
CA PRO A 17 2.05 -3.59 -6.21
C PRO A 17 3.54 -3.71 -6.59
N THR A 18 3.94 -3.01 -7.64
CA THR A 18 5.35 -2.88 -8.00
C THR A 18 6.09 -1.97 -7.01
N ILE A 19 7.42 -2.11 -6.89
CA ILE A 19 8.25 -1.21 -6.05
C ILE A 19 8.06 0.26 -6.45
N LYS A 20 7.95 0.52 -7.77
CA LYS A 20 7.64 1.86 -8.30
C LYS A 20 6.28 2.34 -7.80
N GLY A 21 5.25 1.51 -7.87
CA GLY A 21 3.91 1.82 -7.36
C GLY A 21 3.92 2.14 -5.88
N ILE A 22 4.60 1.33 -5.06
CA ILE A 22 4.75 1.57 -3.60
C ILE A 22 5.44 2.90 -3.33
N THR A 23 6.53 3.20 -4.06
CA THR A 23 7.29 4.45 -3.88
C THR A 23 6.45 5.67 -4.23
N LEU A 24 5.72 5.64 -5.35
CA LEU A 24 4.88 6.76 -5.79
C LEU A 24 3.67 6.93 -4.88
N ALA A 25 3.02 5.83 -4.48
CA ALA A 25 1.93 5.85 -3.52
C ALA A 25 2.38 6.41 -2.15
N GLY A 26 3.56 6.01 -1.66
CA GLY A 26 4.13 6.57 -0.43
C GLY A 26 4.40 8.07 -0.51
N LYS A 27 4.92 8.56 -1.65
CA LYS A 27 5.08 10.00 -1.89
C LYS A 27 3.75 10.75 -1.91
N CYS A 28 2.70 10.13 -2.47
CA CYS A 28 1.36 10.70 -2.54
C CYS A 28 0.71 10.79 -1.14
N LEU A 29 0.80 9.71 -0.34
CA LEU A 29 0.34 9.72 1.05
C LEU A 29 1.05 10.78 1.90
N GLY A 30 2.31 11.08 1.58
CA GLY A 30 3.13 12.05 2.32
C GLY A 30 3.43 11.55 3.74
N ASP A 31 3.60 12.49 4.67
CA ASP A 31 3.93 12.16 6.05
C ASP A 31 2.82 11.35 6.72
N ILE A 32 3.25 10.29 7.41
CA ILE A 32 2.38 9.42 8.19
C ILE A 32 2.47 9.89 9.64
N PRO A 33 1.35 10.35 10.24
CA PRO A 33 1.34 10.76 11.63
C PRO A 33 1.66 9.57 12.54
N ASN A 34 2.19 9.86 13.73
CA ASN A 34 2.55 8.82 14.70
C ASN A 34 1.29 8.24 15.36
N LYS A 35 0.59 7.37 14.62
CA LYS A 35 -0.63 6.68 15.03
C LYS A 35 -0.48 5.18 14.87
N ASN A 36 -1.17 4.43 15.72
CA ASN A 36 -1.07 2.98 15.75
C ASN A 36 -2.05 2.26 14.80
N ASP A 37 -3.07 2.95 14.29
CA ASP A 37 -4.06 2.37 13.36
C ASP A 37 -3.95 2.97 11.96
N ILE A 38 -3.76 2.09 10.98
CA ILE A 38 -3.73 2.44 9.56
C ILE A 38 -5.03 3.06 9.07
N TYR A 39 -6.18 2.69 9.64
CA TYR A 39 -7.45 3.32 9.29
C TYR A 39 -7.48 4.78 9.71
N GLU A 40 -7.01 5.10 10.92
CA GLU A 40 -6.98 6.48 11.40
C GLU A 40 -6.05 7.34 10.53
N ILE A 41 -4.89 6.79 10.14
CA ILE A 41 -3.95 7.45 9.22
C ILE A 41 -4.61 7.73 7.87
N LEU A 42 -5.24 6.72 7.26
CA LEU A 42 -5.85 6.85 5.94
C LEU A 42 -7.08 7.76 5.96
N ASN A 43 -7.87 7.74 7.04
CA ASN A 43 -9.07 8.56 7.15
C ASN A 43 -8.77 10.06 7.27
N GLU A 44 -7.58 10.45 7.73
CA GLU A 44 -7.16 11.86 7.75
C GLU A 44 -6.78 12.40 6.38
N LYS A 45 -6.44 11.53 5.42
CA LYS A 45 -6.10 11.95 4.07
C LYS A 45 -7.35 12.34 3.30
N ASP A 46 -7.24 13.35 2.45
CA ASP A 46 -8.31 13.73 1.54
C ASP A 46 -8.56 12.62 0.51
N LYS A 47 -9.76 12.64 -0.08
CA LYS A 47 -10.20 11.57 -0.98
C LYS A 47 -9.35 11.51 -2.25
N ASP A 48 -8.89 12.65 -2.76
CA ASP A 48 -8.13 12.71 -4.00
C ASP A 48 -6.74 12.08 -3.81
N THR A 49 -6.07 12.42 -2.72
CA THR A 49 -4.81 11.77 -2.29
C THR A 49 -4.96 10.26 -2.16
N LEU A 50 -6.07 9.78 -1.58
CA LEU A 50 -6.34 8.35 -1.47
C LEU A 50 -6.57 7.70 -2.84
N CYS A 51 -7.31 8.36 -3.74
CA CYS A 51 -7.55 7.84 -5.08
C CYS A 51 -6.28 7.76 -5.93
N ASP A 52 -5.42 8.78 -5.85
CA ASP A 52 -4.11 8.80 -6.51
C ASP A 52 -3.20 7.69 -5.96
N THR A 53 -3.14 7.56 -4.63
CA THR A 53 -2.41 6.49 -3.94
C THR A 53 -2.86 5.11 -4.42
N LEU A 54 -4.16 4.87 -4.48
CA LEU A 54 -4.71 3.60 -4.92
C LEU A 54 -4.48 3.34 -6.42
N SER A 55 -4.52 4.39 -7.25
CA SER A 55 -4.17 4.31 -8.67
C SER A 55 -2.71 3.85 -8.84
N TYR A 56 -1.77 4.42 -8.08
CA TYR A 56 -0.38 3.98 -8.11
C TYR A 56 -0.20 2.54 -7.64
N PHE A 57 -0.95 2.08 -6.64
CA PHE A 57 -0.87 0.68 -6.22
C PHE A 57 -1.38 -0.30 -7.29
N ILE A 58 -2.46 0.03 -8.00
CA ILE A 58 -3.10 -0.87 -8.96
C ILE A 58 -2.43 -0.81 -10.34
N ALA A 59 -2.24 0.40 -10.87
CA ALA A 59 -1.76 0.63 -12.24
C ALA A 59 -0.30 1.09 -12.32
N GLY A 60 0.27 1.59 -11.23
CA GLY A 60 1.62 2.19 -11.24
C GLY A 60 1.68 3.59 -11.83
N ASP A 61 0.53 4.20 -12.12
CA ASP A 61 0.33 5.56 -12.61
C ASP A 61 -1.02 6.14 -12.13
N LEU A 62 -1.40 7.34 -12.59
CA LEU A 62 -2.65 8.03 -12.22
C LEU A 62 -3.84 7.74 -13.15
N SER A 63 -3.74 6.76 -14.06
CA SER A 63 -4.79 6.49 -15.06
C SER A 63 -6.14 6.10 -14.45
N LEU A 64 -6.16 5.57 -13.22
CA LEU A 64 -7.38 5.14 -12.54
C LEU A 64 -7.93 6.20 -11.56
N ALA A 65 -7.15 7.20 -11.18
CA ALA A 65 -7.50 8.17 -10.12
C ALA A 65 -8.88 8.81 -10.33
N LYS A 66 -9.15 9.34 -11.53
CA LYS A 66 -10.44 9.97 -11.88
C LYS A 66 -11.63 8.99 -11.85
N ARG A 67 -11.38 7.69 -12.08
CA ARG A 67 -12.44 6.68 -12.01
C ARG A 67 -12.69 6.27 -10.56
N LEU A 68 -11.62 6.13 -9.77
CA LEU A 68 -11.67 5.82 -8.34
C LEU A 68 -12.35 6.93 -7.53
N SER A 69 -12.16 8.20 -7.90
CA SER A 69 -12.79 9.35 -7.22
C SER A 69 -14.31 9.38 -7.31
N LYS A 70 -14.92 8.57 -8.19
CA LYS A 70 -16.37 8.37 -8.27
C LYS A 70 -16.92 7.43 -7.19
N GLY A 71 -16.08 6.59 -6.57
CA GLY A 71 -16.48 5.72 -5.46
C GLY A 71 -16.54 6.43 -4.12
N ASP A 72 -16.98 5.75 -3.07
CA ASP A 72 -17.00 6.32 -1.72
C ASP A 72 -15.58 6.33 -1.10
N LYS A 73 -15.30 7.31 -0.23
CA LYS A 73 -13.98 7.39 0.44
C LYS A 73 -13.70 6.12 1.24
N LYS A 74 -14.70 5.52 1.90
CA LYS A 74 -14.51 4.30 2.70
C LYS A 74 -14.13 3.11 1.84
N GLU A 75 -14.69 2.99 0.64
CA GLU A 75 -14.33 1.93 -0.32
C GLU A 75 -12.85 2.03 -0.72
N VAL A 76 -12.38 3.26 -0.98
CA VAL A 76 -10.98 3.54 -1.35
C VAL A 76 -10.04 3.25 -0.17
N VAL A 77 -10.39 3.69 1.05
CA VAL A 77 -9.60 3.42 2.27
C VAL A 77 -9.48 1.91 2.51
N GLU A 78 -10.58 1.17 2.39
CA GLU A 78 -10.57 -0.28 2.58
C GLU A 78 -9.68 -0.97 1.56
N ALA A 79 -9.75 -0.57 0.29
CA ALA A 79 -8.91 -1.10 -0.76
C ALA A 79 -7.41 -0.86 -0.49
N ILE A 80 -7.03 0.35 -0.07
CA ILE A 80 -5.65 0.67 0.29
C ILE A 80 -5.17 -0.17 1.46
N LYS A 81 -5.99 -0.32 2.51
CA LYS A 81 -5.66 -1.15 3.66
C LYS A 81 -5.42 -2.60 3.26
N ILE A 82 -6.31 -3.18 2.45
CA ILE A 82 -6.17 -4.54 1.94
C ILE A 82 -4.82 -4.70 1.23
N ILE A 83 -4.44 -3.74 0.38
CA ILE A 83 -3.15 -3.76 -0.31
C ILE A 83 -1.99 -3.76 0.69
N ILE A 84 -2.02 -2.86 1.67
CA ILE A 84 -0.93 -2.70 2.64
C ILE A 84 -0.80 -3.95 3.52
N VAL A 85 -1.91 -4.42 4.11
CA VAL A 85 -1.90 -5.52 5.09
C VAL A 85 -1.68 -6.87 4.41
N ASP A 86 -2.32 -7.13 3.27
CA ASP A 86 -2.29 -8.47 2.66
C ASP A 86 -1.12 -8.67 1.70
N PHE A 87 -0.58 -7.59 1.12
CA PHE A 87 0.49 -7.69 0.13
C PHE A 87 1.79 -7.06 0.60
N ILE A 88 1.77 -5.82 1.06
CA ILE A 88 3.02 -5.08 1.37
C ILE A 88 3.64 -5.56 2.68
N GLN A 89 2.86 -5.61 3.76
CA GLN A 89 3.34 -5.95 5.10
C GLN A 89 4.03 -7.33 5.16
N PRO A 90 3.48 -8.42 4.58
CA PRO A 90 4.15 -9.72 4.57
C PRO A 90 5.48 -9.71 3.83
N ILE A 91 5.57 -8.95 2.73
CA ILE A 91 6.81 -8.78 1.96
C ILE A 91 7.87 -8.06 2.81
N LEU A 92 7.49 -6.98 3.49
CA LEU A 92 8.40 -6.23 4.35
C LEU A 92 8.89 -7.05 5.56
N LEU A 93 8.00 -7.82 6.20
CA LEU A 93 8.36 -8.72 7.29
C LEU A 93 9.34 -9.81 6.82
N ARG A 94 9.11 -10.37 5.63
CA ARG A 94 10.05 -11.35 5.05
C ARG A 94 11.39 -10.71 4.72
N ALA A 95 11.39 -9.51 4.15
CA ALA A 95 12.60 -8.77 3.82
C ALA A 95 13.44 -8.45 5.08
N SER A 96 12.80 -8.04 6.18
CA SER A 96 13.50 -7.74 7.43
C SER A 96 14.13 -8.99 8.05
N LEU A 97 13.42 -10.13 8.01
CA LEU A 97 13.97 -11.42 8.45
C LEU A 97 15.16 -11.85 7.60
N MET A 98 15.07 -11.70 6.28
CA MET A 98 16.19 -11.99 5.38
C MET A 98 17.39 -11.09 5.66
N ALA A 99 17.17 -9.78 5.83
CA ALA A 99 18.23 -8.84 6.17
C ALA A 99 18.93 -9.20 7.50
N LYS A 100 18.16 -9.60 8.51
CA LYS A 100 18.69 -10.09 9.79
C LYS A 100 19.55 -11.34 9.61
N ASN A 101 19.05 -12.33 8.86
CA ASN A 101 19.76 -13.58 8.63
C ASN A 101 21.06 -13.37 7.84
N VAL A 102 21.02 -12.55 6.79
CA VAL A 102 22.21 -12.16 6.02
C VAL A 102 23.23 -11.45 6.92
N SER A 103 22.77 -10.54 7.78
CA SER A 103 23.65 -9.85 8.73
C SER A 103 24.33 -10.82 9.71
N LEU A 104 23.61 -11.83 10.19
CA LEU A 104 24.17 -12.88 11.06
C LEU A 104 25.18 -13.76 10.32
N MET A 105 24.94 -14.11 9.06
CA MET A 105 25.87 -14.89 8.24
C MET A 105 27.15 -14.09 7.90
N ALA A 106 27.02 -12.78 7.67
CA ALA A 106 28.14 -11.90 7.36
C ALA A 106 28.94 -11.49 8.60
N ALA A 107 28.40 -11.71 9.81
CA ALA A 107 29.11 -11.41 11.04
C ALA A 107 30.30 -12.37 11.20
N LYS A 108 31.51 -11.82 11.34
CA LYS A 108 32.69 -12.63 11.66
C LYS A 108 32.47 -13.30 13.03
N PRO A 109 32.79 -14.59 13.19
CA PRO A 109 32.74 -15.23 14.49
C PRO A 109 33.66 -14.48 15.45
N LYS A 110 33.19 -14.22 16.67
CA LYS A 110 34.09 -13.80 17.75
C LYS A 110 34.97 -15.00 18.07
N LEU A 111 36.27 -14.87 17.77
CA LEU A 111 37.32 -15.78 18.22
C LEU A 111 37.28 -15.91 19.75
#